data_AF-A0A0A9CNZ5-F1
#
_entry.id   AF-A0A0A9CNZ5-F1
#
_cell.length_a   1.000
_cell.length_b   1.000
_cell.length_c   1.000
_cell.angle_alpha   90.00
_cell.angle_beta   90.00
_cell.angle_gamma   90.00
#
_symmetry.space_group_name_H-M   'P 1'
#
loop_
_entity.id
_entity.type
_entity.pdbx_description
1 polymer ?
#
loop_
_entity_poly.entity_id
_entity_poly.type
_entity_poly.pdbx_seq_one_letter_code
_entity_poly.pdbx_strand_id
1 'polypeptide(L)'
;MSLTLDEVTVPGALALDVIKQAELEVERLDQLKASRMKDIAFKKQTELEDTYARAHIAIDSSAARDRIMSIIESNSFEPSELLADMESQILKAKEEALSRKDILERVDRWMSACEEESWLEDYIRDDNRYSATRGAHLNLKRAEKARVLVHKIPGMF
;
A
#
# COMPACT_ATOMS: atom_id res chain seq x y z
N MET A 1 -16.91 34.68 -3.43
CA MET A 1 -16.73 36.00 -2.78
C MET A 1 -16.57 37.02 -3.90
N SER A 2 -17.54 37.92 -4.09
CA SER A 2 -17.35 39.07 -4.97
C SER A 2 -16.63 40.15 -4.19
N LEU A 3 -15.39 40.46 -4.57
CA LEU A 3 -14.68 41.62 -4.06
C LEU A 3 -15.30 42.86 -4.72
N THR A 4 -15.71 43.83 -3.91
CA THR A 4 -16.26 45.09 -4.39
C THR A 4 -15.14 45.92 -5.02
N LEU A 5 -15.44 46.60 -6.13
CA LEU A 5 -14.50 47.40 -6.95
C LEU A 5 -13.69 48.44 -6.14
N ASP A 6 -14.16 48.80 -4.95
CA ASP A 6 -13.61 49.83 -4.07
C ASP A 6 -12.32 49.41 -3.33
N GLU A 7 -11.98 48.11 -3.27
CA GLU A 7 -10.72 47.64 -2.63
C GLU A 7 -9.51 47.68 -3.58
N VAL A 8 -9.72 47.86 -4.88
CA VAL A 8 -8.65 47.78 -5.92
C VAL A 8 -8.10 49.16 -6.31
N THR A 9 -8.70 50.25 -5.82
CA THR A 9 -8.41 51.64 -6.23
C THR A 9 -7.61 52.44 -5.20
N VAL A 10 -7.02 51.81 -4.18
CA VAL A 10 -6.16 52.50 -3.20
C VAL A 10 -4.91 53.05 -3.91
N PRO A 11 -4.60 54.35 -3.77
CA PRO A 11 -3.39 54.93 -4.35
C PRO A 11 -2.14 54.16 -3.90
N GLY A 12 -1.33 53.68 -4.86
CA GLY A 12 -0.12 52.90 -4.59
C GLY A 12 -0.29 51.38 -4.61
N ALA A 13 -1.51 50.83 -4.77
CA ALA A 13 -1.74 49.38 -4.88
C ALA A 13 -1.05 48.72 -6.09
N LEU A 14 -0.69 49.51 -7.11
CA LEU A 14 0.07 49.08 -8.30
C LEU A 14 1.47 49.69 -8.35
N ALA A 15 2.01 50.12 -7.20
CA ALA A 15 3.39 50.57 -7.15
C ALA A 15 4.35 49.42 -7.49
N LEU A 16 5.49 49.75 -8.09
CA LEU A 16 6.45 48.76 -8.63
C LEU A 16 6.98 47.79 -7.55
N ASP A 17 7.15 48.28 -6.33
CA ASP A 17 7.54 47.49 -5.17
C ASP A 17 6.47 46.47 -4.76
N VAL A 18 5.19 46.87 -4.80
CA VAL A 18 4.04 45.99 -4.50
C VAL A 18 3.92 44.89 -5.55
N ILE A 19 4.06 45.23 -6.84
CA ILE A 19 4.04 44.24 -7.93
C ILE A 19 5.20 43.25 -7.76
N LYS A 20 6.41 43.75 -7.50
CA LYS A 20 7.58 42.89 -7.31
C LYS A 20 7.45 41.98 -6.09
N GLN A 21 6.85 42.47 -5.01
CA GLN A 21 6.54 41.63 -3.85
C GLN A 21 5.52 40.54 -4.20
N ALA A 22 4.49 40.86 -4.98
CA ALA A 22 3.50 39.87 -5.42
C ALA A 22 4.12 38.79 -6.32
N GLU A 23 5.00 39.14 -7.25
CA GLU A 23 5.73 38.19 -8.09
C GLU A 23 6.57 37.21 -7.24
N LEU A 24 7.32 37.72 -6.27
CA LEU A 24 8.11 36.89 -5.35
C LEU A 24 7.22 35.97 -4.50
N GLU A 25 6.07 36.46 -4.05
CA GLU A 25 5.14 35.66 -3.26
C GLU A 25 4.48 34.56 -4.10
N VAL A 26 4.16 34.82 -5.38
CA VAL A 26 3.68 33.79 -6.31
C VAL A 26 4.74 32.70 -6.49
N GLU A 27 5.99 33.05 -6.75
CA GLU A 27 7.07 32.07 -6.89
C GLU A 27 7.26 31.24 -5.61
N ARG A 28 7.22 31.89 -4.44
CA ARG A 28 7.30 31.20 -3.14
C ARG A 28 6.13 30.24 -2.93
N LEU A 29 4.93 30.63 -3.32
CA LEU A 29 3.72 29.81 -3.21
C LEU A 29 3.75 28.63 -4.19
N ASP A 30 4.27 28.80 -5.40
CA ASP A 30 4.43 27.72 -6.37
C ASP A 30 5.42 26.66 -5.86
N GLN A 31 6.54 27.08 -5.29
CA GLN A 31 7.50 26.18 -4.64
C GLN A 31 6.87 25.43 -3.45
N LEU A 32 6.10 26.13 -2.61
CA LEU A 32 5.39 25.53 -1.50
C LEU A 32 4.34 24.52 -1.96
N LYS A 33 3.58 24.86 -3.02
CA LYS A 33 2.56 24.01 -3.64
C LYS A 33 3.19 22.73 -4.19
N ALA A 34 4.30 22.83 -4.92
CA ALA A 34 5.04 21.67 -5.44
C ALA A 34 5.57 20.78 -4.31
N SER A 35 6.17 21.37 -3.26
CA SER A 35 6.63 20.62 -2.09
C SER A 35 5.49 19.91 -1.37
N ARG A 36 4.34 20.57 -1.18
CA ARG A 36 3.16 19.94 -0.55
C ARG A 36 2.54 18.86 -1.42
N MET A 37 2.52 19.05 -2.74
CA MET A 37 2.03 18.04 -3.67
C MET A 37 2.89 16.78 -3.59
N LYS A 38 4.22 16.93 -3.55
CA LYS A 38 5.16 15.81 -3.41
C LYS A 38 4.87 14.99 -2.16
N ASP A 39 4.67 15.64 -1.01
CA ASP A 39 4.34 14.96 0.24
C ASP A 39 3.03 14.16 0.15
N ILE A 40 1.98 14.75 -0.44
CA ILE A 40 0.66 14.12 -0.55
C ILE A 40 0.71 12.95 -1.54
N ALA A 41 1.32 13.16 -2.70
CA ALA A 41 1.48 12.13 -3.73
C ALA A 41 2.25 10.94 -3.18
N PHE A 42 3.35 11.14 -2.46
CA PHE A 42 4.08 10.01 -1.88
C PHE A 42 3.32 9.28 -0.79
N LYS A 43 2.50 9.95 0.01
CA LYS A 43 1.61 9.25 0.96
C LYS A 43 0.60 8.36 0.25
N LYS A 44 -0.03 8.87 -0.81
CA LYS A 44 -0.97 8.09 -1.64
C LYS A 44 -0.26 6.93 -2.35
N GLN A 45 0.96 7.15 -2.84
CA GLN A 45 1.77 6.11 -3.46
C GLN A 45 2.13 4.99 -2.48
N THR A 46 2.45 5.33 -1.22
CA THR A 46 2.67 4.32 -0.17
C THR A 46 1.40 3.56 0.17
N GLU A 47 0.23 4.21 0.27
CA GLU A 47 -1.05 3.49 0.46
C GLU A 47 -1.33 2.49 -0.67
N LEU A 48 -1.05 2.90 -1.91
CA LEU A 48 -1.18 2.06 -3.10
C LEU A 48 -0.24 0.85 -3.02
N GLU A 49 1.03 1.08 -2.68
CA GLU A 49 2.05 0.05 -2.50
C GLU A 49 1.67 -0.97 -1.42
N ASP A 50 1.23 -0.50 -0.26
CA ASP A 50 0.79 -1.37 0.84
C ASP A 50 -0.40 -2.23 0.43
N THR A 51 -1.30 -1.68 -0.39
CA THR A 51 -2.47 -2.42 -0.89
C THR A 51 -2.05 -3.51 -1.87
N TYR A 52 -1.16 -3.20 -2.81
CA TYR A 52 -0.64 -4.19 -3.74
C TYR A 52 0.21 -5.27 -3.05
N ALA A 53 1.01 -4.91 -2.05
CA ALA A 53 1.79 -5.87 -1.26
C ALA A 53 0.88 -6.89 -0.56
N ARG A 54 -0.20 -6.44 0.10
CA ARG A 54 -1.20 -7.33 0.72
C ARG A 54 -1.93 -8.22 -0.29
N ALA A 55 -2.09 -7.74 -1.53
CA ALA A 55 -2.69 -8.50 -2.62
C ALA A 55 -1.70 -9.43 -3.35
N HIS A 56 -0.44 -9.51 -2.88
CA HIS A 56 0.66 -10.22 -3.54
C HIS A 56 0.85 -9.79 -5.01
N ILE A 57 0.76 -8.49 -5.28
CA ILE A 57 0.99 -7.90 -6.60
C ILE A 57 2.33 -7.16 -6.57
N ALA A 58 3.25 -7.57 -7.44
CA ALA A 58 4.52 -6.88 -7.62
C ALA A 58 4.31 -5.60 -8.45
N ILE A 59 4.91 -4.51 -7.97
CA ILE A 59 4.93 -3.23 -8.68
C ILE A 59 6.32 -2.61 -8.64
N ASP A 60 6.64 -1.86 -9.69
CA ASP A 60 7.87 -1.07 -9.74
C ASP A 60 7.67 0.25 -8.96
N SER A 61 7.99 0.18 -7.68
CA SER A 61 7.86 1.29 -6.74
C SER A 61 8.84 2.44 -7.04
N SER A 62 9.98 2.16 -7.68
CA SER A 62 10.94 3.19 -8.08
C SER A 62 10.38 3.96 -9.27
N ALA A 63 9.99 3.26 -10.34
CA ALA A 63 9.44 3.90 -11.53
C ALA A 63 8.16 4.67 -11.23
N ALA A 64 7.33 4.21 -10.29
CA ALA A 64 6.14 4.95 -9.85
C ALA A 64 6.51 6.28 -9.17
N ARG A 65 7.49 6.28 -8.26
CA ARG A 65 7.96 7.49 -7.59
C ARG A 65 8.64 8.47 -8.56
N ASP A 66 9.43 7.96 -9.50
CA ASP A 66 10.08 8.79 -10.53
C ASP A 66 9.06 9.47 -11.44
N ARG A 67 7.99 8.76 -11.82
CA ARG A 67 6.87 9.36 -12.56
C ARG A 67 6.18 10.49 -11.80
N ILE A 68 5.90 10.30 -10.51
CA ILE A 68 5.31 11.35 -9.65
C ILE A 68 6.21 12.59 -9.61
N MET A 69 7.51 12.40 -9.42
CA MET A 69 8.47 13.49 -9.36
C MET A 69 8.52 14.27 -10.69
N SER A 70 8.60 13.56 -11.81
CA SER A 70 8.59 14.16 -13.16
C SER A 70 7.33 15.00 -13.44
N ILE A 71 6.15 14.52 -13.01
CA ILE A 71 4.89 15.24 -13.18
C ILE A 71 4.87 16.53 -12.33
N ILE A 72 5.40 16.49 -11.11
CA ILE A 72 5.43 17.67 -10.22
C ILE A 72 6.44 18.71 -10.73
N GLU A 73 7.59 18.27 -11.23
CA GLU A 73 8.65 19.16 -11.71
C GLU A 73 8.33 19.80 -13.06
N SER A 74 7.52 19.15 -13.91
CA SER A 74 7.15 19.70 -15.22
C SER A 74 6.25 20.94 -15.11
N ASN A 75 5.62 21.16 -13.94
CA ASN A 75 4.66 22.23 -13.64
C ASN A 75 3.56 22.38 -14.71
N SER A 76 3.34 21.32 -15.52
CA SER A 76 2.45 21.33 -16.67
C SER A 76 1.11 20.66 -16.35
N PHE A 77 0.97 20.09 -15.16
CA PHE A 77 -0.15 19.27 -14.77
C PHE A 77 -0.89 19.87 -13.60
N GLU A 78 -2.22 19.83 -13.64
CA GLU A 78 -3.02 20.36 -12.56
C GLU A 78 -2.94 19.41 -11.35
N PRO A 79 -2.51 19.90 -10.16
CA PRO A 79 -2.52 19.18 -8.89
C PRO A 79 -3.71 18.27 -8.62
N SER A 80 -4.91 18.74 -8.94
CA SER A 80 -6.15 18.02 -8.66
C SER A 80 -6.29 16.78 -9.53
N GLU A 81 -5.82 16.82 -10.78
CA GLU A 81 -5.84 15.70 -11.70
C GLU A 81 -4.91 14.58 -11.22
N LEU A 82 -3.71 14.92 -10.73
CA LEU A 82 -2.78 13.93 -10.16
C LEU A 82 -3.42 13.18 -8.99
N LEU A 83 -3.99 13.92 -8.06
CA LEU A 83 -4.58 13.33 -6.88
C LEU A 83 -5.80 12.47 -7.23
N ALA A 84 -6.63 12.91 -8.18
CA ALA A 84 -7.78 12.14 -8.66
C ALA A 84 -7.35 10.83 -9.34
N ASP A 85 -6.30 10.88 -10.18
CA ASP A 85 -5.76 9.68 -10.83
C ASP A 85 -5.17 8.70 -9.81
N MET A 86 -4.45 9.20 -8.80
CA MET A 86 -3.95 8.36 -7.71
C MET A 86 -5.08 7.74 -6.88
N GLU A 87 -6.15 8.48 -6.60
CA GLU A 87 -7.33 7.96 -5.92
C GLU A 87 -8.02 6.86 -6.74
N SER A 88 -8.14 7.04 -8.05
CA SER A 88 -8.65 6.03 -8.97
C SER A 88 -7.79 4.77 -8.96
N GLN A 89 -6.45 4.91 -8.96
CA GLN A 89 -5.54 3.77 -8.84
C GLN A 89 -5.68 3.04 -7.50
N ILE A 90 -5.78 3.77 -6.39
CA ILE A 90 -6.00 3.20 -5.06
C ILE A 90 -7.33 2.42 -5.01
N LEU A 91 -8.40 2.97 -5.59
CA LEU A 91 -9.69 2.30 -5.64
C LEU A 91 -9.58 0.97 -6.39
N LYS A 92 -8.99 0.97 -7.58
CA LYS A 92 -8.76 -0.25 -8.38
C LYS A 92 -7.89 -1.27 -7.64
N ALA A 93 -6.84 -0.82 -6.96
CA ALA A 93 -5.98 -1.70 -6.16
C ALA A 93 -6.75 -2.34 -5.00
N LYS A 94 -7.67 -1.60 -4.35
CA LYS A 94 -8.53 -2.15 -3.31
C LYS A 94 -9.54 -3.16 -3.85
N GLU A 95 -10.12 -2.90 -5.01
CA GLU A 95 -11.02 -3.85 -5.69
C GLU A 95 -10.30 -5.15 -6.05
N GLU A 96 -9.09 -5.06 -6.60
CA GLU A 96 -8.25 -6.22 -6.92
C GLU A 96 -7.80 -6.96 -5.65
N ALA A 97 -7.45 -6.25 -4.58
CA ALA A 97 -7.14 -6.88 -3.30
C ALA A 97 -8.33 -7.67 -2.73
N LEU A 98 -9.55 -7.12 -2.87
CA LEU A 98 -10.79 -7.79 -2.46
C LEU A 98 -11.08 -9.01 -3.34
N SER A 99 -10.89 -8.92 -4.66
CA SER A 99 -11.13 -10.02 -5.58
C SER A 99 -10.22 -11.23 -5.32
N ARG A 100 -8.98 -10.98 -4.88
CA ARG A 100 -7.99 -12.02 -4.56
C ARG A 100 -8.12 -12.63 -3.17
N LYS A 101 -8.89 -12.00 -2.27
CA LYS A 101 -8.95 -12.36 -0.85
C LYS A 101 -9.18 -13.85 -0.63
N ASP A 102 -10.21 -14.41 -1.25
CA ASP A 102 -10.59 -15.82 -1.04
C ASP A 102 -9.51 -16.79 -1.51
N ILE A 103 -8.81 -16.47 -2.60
CA ILE A 103 -7.72 -17.31 -3.13
C ILE A 103 -6.51 -17.23 -2.20
N LEU A 104 -6.13 -16.03 -1.76
CA LEU A 104 -5.02 -15.85 -0.83
C LEU A 104 -5.29 -16.57 0.50
N GLU A 105 -6.51 -16.48 1.05
CA GLU A 105 -6.90 -17.23 2.25
C GLU A 105 -6.86 -18.76 2.05
N ARG A 106 -7.11 -19.25 0.83
CA ARG A 106 -6.97 -20.69 0.51
C ARG A 106 -5.50 -21.09 0.42
N VAL A 107 -4.67 -20.27 -0.22
CA VAL A 107 -3.22 -20.48 -0.31
C VAL A 107 -2.59 -20.49 1.08
N ASP A 108 -2.92 -19.55 1.95
CA ASP A 108 -2.39 -19.49 3.32
C ASP A 108 -2.76 -20.72 4.13
N ARG A 109 -4.02 -21.16 4.03
CA ARG A 109 -4.48 -22.40 4.68
C ARG A 109 -3.74 -23.62 4.15
N TRP A 110 -3.49 -23.67 2.84
CA TRP A 110 -2.76 -24.76 2.22
C TRP A 110 -1.28 -24.77 2.64
N MET A 111 -0.60 -23.63 2.62
CA MET A 111 0.78 -23.51 3.09
C MET A 111 0.91 -23.97 4.54
N SER A 112 -0.01 -23.53 5.41
CA SER A 112 -0.04 -23.99 6.81
C SER A 112 -0.25 -25.50 6.94
N ALA A 113 -1.07 -26.10 6.06
CA ALA A 113 -1.28 -27.55 6.04
C ALA A 113 -0.04 -28.31 5.58
N CYS A 114 0.70 -27.79 4.59
CA CYS A 114 1.99 -28.35 4.16
C CYS A 114 3.07 -28.22 5.25
N GLU A 115 3.08 -27.14 6.03
CA GLU A 115 3.99 -27.01 7.18
C GLU A 115 3.69 -28.07 8.25
N GLU A 116 2.41 -28.31 8.56
CA GLU A 116 2.02 -29.39 9.48
C GLU A 116 2.30 -30.79 8.90
N GLU A 117 2.22 -30.97 7.58
CA GLU A 117 2.64 -32.19 6.89
C GLU A 117 4.12 -32.47 7.09
N SER A 118 4.97 -31.48 6.80
CA SER A 118 6.42 -31.60 6.99
C SER A 118 6.77 -31.89 8.45
N TRP A 119 6.13 -31.21 9.40
CA TRP A 119 6.32 -31.50 10.82
C TRP A 119 5.91 -32.93 11.18
N LEU A 120 4.79 -33.40 10.63
CA LEU A 120 4.29 -34.75 10.87
C LEU A 120 5.24 -35.81 10.27
N GLU A 121 5.80 -35.58 9.09
CA GLU A 121 6.79 -36.48 8.49
C GLU A 121 8.03 -36.62 9.37
N ASP A 122 8.56 -35.52 9.88
CA ASP A 122 9.69 -35.52 10.81
C ASP A 122 9.33 -36.27 12.10
N TYR A 123 8.14 -36.03 12.66
CA TYR A 123 7.64 -36.74 13.83
C TYR A 123 7.46 -38.25 13.59
N ILE A 124 7.06 -38.65 12.39
CA ILE A 124 6.95 -40.07 12.00
C ILE A 124 8.34 -40.71 11.88
N ARG A 125 9.39 -39.96 11.56
CA ARG A 125 10.76 -40.49 11.46
C ARG A 125 11.49 -40.56 12.80
N ASP A 126 10.93 -39.97 13.87
CA ASP A 126 11.52 -40.01 15.21
C ASP A 126 11.27 -41.37 15.90
N ASP A 127 12.34 -42.11 16.16
CA ASP A 127 12.32 -43.39 16.89
C ASP A 127 11.86 -43.25 18.35
N ASN A 128 12.02 -42.07 18.96
CA ASN A 128 11.63 -41.79 20.34
C ASN A 128 10.21 -41.22 20.49
N ARG A 129 9.43 -41.16 19.40
CA ARG A 129 8.09 -40.54 19.37
C ARG A 129 7.08 -41.15 20.36
N TYR A 130 7.29 -42.40 20.77
CA TYR A 130 6.45 -43.10 21.76
C TYR A 130 7.09 -43.19 23.15
N SER A 131 8.18 -42.46 23.40
CA SER A 131 8.78 -42.39 24.72
C SER A 131 7.77 -41.88 25.75
N ALA A 132 7.76 -42.45 26.95
CA ALA A 132 6.89 -42.04 28.06
C ALA A 132 7.36 -40.74 28.72
N THR A 133 7.84 -39.78 27.92
CA THR A 133 8.35 -38.49 28.37
C THR A 133 7.19 -37.53 28.65
N ARG A 134 7.43 -36.57 29.56
CA ARG A 134 6.46 -35.51 29.85
C ARG A 134 6.21 -34.71 28.56
N GLY A 135 4.96 -34.70 28.09
CA GLY A 135 4.55 -33.98 26.87
C GLY A 135 4.32 -34.86 25.63
N ALA A 136 4.68 -36.16 25.65
CA ALA A 136 4.51 -37.05 24.50
C ALA A 136 3.05 -37.14 24.00
N HIS A 137 2.08 -37.14 24.92
CA HIS A 137 0.66 -37.15 24.59
C HIS A 137 0.19 -35.88 23.82
N LEU A 138 0.86 -34.73 24.01
CA LEU A 138 0.55 -33.50 23.26
C LEU A 138 1.02 -33.61 21.81
N ASN A 139 2.23 -34.15 21.60
CA ASN A 139 2.76 -34.41 20.26
C ASN A 139 1.91 -35.43 19.52
N LEU A 140 1.48 -36.50 20.20
CA LEU A 140 0.56 -37.49 19.62
C LEU A 140 -0.77 -36.84 19.21
N LYS A 141 -1.35 -36.00 20.06
CA LYS A 141 -2.58 -35.25 19.75
C LYS A 141 -2.40 -34.26 18.58
N ARG A 142 -1.24 -33.62 18.47
CA ARG A 142 -0.91 -32.77 17.31
C ARG A 142 -0.79 -33.61 16.04
N ALA A 143 -0.10 -34.74 16.09
CA ALA A 143 0.05 -35.65 14.96
C ALA A 143 -1.31 -36.17 14.44
N GLU A 144 -2.25 -36.51 15.32
CA GLU A 144 -3.61 -36.87 14.93
C GLU A 144 -4.33 -35.72 14.19
N LYS A 145 -4.23 -34.50 14.71
CA LYS A 145 -4.80 -33.31 14.04
C LYS A 145 -4.14 -33.03 12.70
N ALA A 146 -2.81 -33.10 12.63
CA ALA A 146 -2.04 -32.90 11.41
C ALA A 146 -2.46 -33.91 10.34
N ARG A 147 -2.61 -35.20 10.67
CA ARG A 147 -3.09 -36.23 9.72
C ARG A 147 -4.45 -35.89 9.11
N VAL A 148 -5.40 -35.42 9.93
CA VAL A 148 -6.72 -35.00 9.44
C VAL A 148 -6.61 -33.80 8.51
N LEU A 149 -5.72 -32.85 8.81
CA LEU A 149 -5.49 -31.67 7.97
C LEU A 149 -4.82 -32.05 6.64
N VAL A 150 -3.77 -32.87 6.68
CA VAL A 150 -3.04 -33.38 5.51
C VAL A 150 -3.96 -34.11 4.55
N HIS A 151 -4.86 -34.96 5.08
CA HIS A 151 -5.84 -35.66 4.25
C HIS A 151 -6.79 -34.72 3.48
N LYS A 152 -7.01 -33.50 3.97
CA LYS A 152 -7.87 -32.50 3.33
C LYS A 152 -7.15 -31.68 2.27
N ILE A 153 -5.81 -31.67 2.24
CA ILE A 153 -4.99 -30.88 1.31
C ILE A 153 -5.47 -30.99 -0.15
N PRO A 154 -5.74 -32.19 -0.71
CA PRO A 154 -6.16 -32.32 -2.10
C PRO A 154 -7.48 -31.61 -2.44
N GLY A 155 -8.34 -31.36 -1.45
CA GLY A 155 -9.64 -30.68 -1.63
C GLY A 155 -9.62 -29.18 -1.29
N MET A 156 -8.45 -28.60 -1.01
CA MET A 156 -8.33 -27.18 -0.64
C MET A 156 -8.26 -26.24 -1.86
N PHE A 157 -8.09 -26.80 -3.07
CA PHE A 157 -8.07 -26.08 -4.35
C PHE A 157 -9.17 -26.58 -5.29
#